data_AF-A0A2G5SMX2-F1
#
_entry.id   AF-A0A2G5SMX2-F1
#
_cell.length_a   1.000
_cell.length_b   1.000
_cell.length_c   1.000
_cell.angle_alpha   90.00
_cell.angle_beta   90.00
_cell.angle_gamma   90.00
#
_symmetry.space_group_name_H-M   'P 1'
#
loop_
_entity.id
_entity.type
_entity.pdbx_description
1 polymer ?
#
loop_
_entity_poly.entity_id
_entity_poly.type
_entity_poly.pdbx_seq_one_letter_code
_entity_poly.pdbx_strand_id
1 'polypeptide(L)'
;MAARVEEEDMELDEEEGAQGPEDVEEVDCCSHPLEARYNVPNKLCAGGDKCRIPQNSDYMGLIKPSRNGKDYCMECFAAEDRRIQKKLYMKKRNERDKFEKVLRCSRCQKLWHRCFSLYIEISNFKCEERMEKAGIEKVQKVLDAGKGQS
;
A
#
# COMPACT_ATOMS: atom_id res chain seq x y z
N MET A 1 -60.09 47.25 -24.37
CA MET A 1 -59.23 46.85 -25.50
C MET A 1 -58.08 46.03 -24.94
N ALA A 2 -57.81 44.87 -25.55
CA ALA A 2 -56.66 43.96 -25.40
C ALA A 2 -56.45 43.35 -23.99
N ALA A 3 -56.55 42.04 -23.70
CA ALA A 3 -56.15 40.79 -24.38
C ALA A 3 -54.63 40.63 -24.55
N ARG A 4 -54.02 39.70 -23.78
CA ARG A 4 -53.13 38.59 -24.19
C ARG A 4 -52.44 37.99 -22.94
N VAL A 5 -52.77 36.74 -22.55
CA VAL A 5 -52.24 35.41 -22.98
C VAL A 5 -51.10 34.94 -22.04
N GLU A 6 -51.30 33.71 -21.57
CA GLU A 6 -50.56 32.87 -20.62
C GLU A 6 -49.20 32.37 -21.14
N GLU A 7 -48.62 31.40 -20.42
CA GLU A 7 -47.50 30.48 -20.77
C GLU A 7 -46.13 30.91 -20.19
N GLU A 8 -45.35 30.09 -19.47
CA GLU A 8 -45.24 28.62 -19.35
C GLU A 8 -44.66 28.24 -17.97
N ASP A 9 -45.23 27.22 -17.33
CA ASP A 9 -44.63 26.49 -16.20
C ASP A 9 -43.48 25.62 -16.74
N MET A 10 -42.26 25.90 -16.29
CA MET A 10 -41.07 25.11 -16.61
C MET A 10 -41.00 23.90 -15.68
N GLU A 11 -41.53 22.76 -16.11
CA GLU A 11 -41.25 21.46 -15.50
C GLU A 11 -39.77 21.12 -15.73
N LEU A 12 -38.98 21.12 -14.65
CA LEU A 12 -37.62 20.63 -14.67
C LEU A 12 -37.65 19.11 -14.41
N ASP A 13 -37.50 18.38 -15.50
CA ASP A 13 -37.42 16.93 -15.57
C ASP A 13 -36.27 16.38 -14.69
N GLU A 14 -36.60 15.33 -13.94
CA GLU A 14 -35.73 14.65 -12.99
C GLU A 14 -34.76 13.74 -13.74
N GLU A 15 -33.56 14.24 -14.06
CA GLU A 15 -32.46 13.36 -14.47
C GLU A 15 -31.87 12.67 -13.22
N GLU A 16 -32.55 11.61 -12.77
CA GLU A 16 -31.97 10.60 -11.89
C GLU A 16 -30.75 9.98 -12.59
N GLY A 17 -29.57 10.50 -12.26
CA GLY A 17 -28.30 9.86 -12.54
C GLY A 17 -28.25 8.51 -11.82
N ALA A 18 -28.70 7.46 -12.50
CA ALA A 18 -28.51 6.07 -12.10
C ALA A 18 -27.00 5.79 -12.00
N GLN A 19 -26.44 5.97 -10.80
CA GLN A 19 -25.19 5.34 -10.42
C GLN A 19 -25.49 3.84 -10.33
N GLY A 20 -25.32 3.14 -11.46
CA GLY A 20 -25.27 1.69 -11.46
C GLY A 20 -24.26 1.22 -10.42
N PRO A 21 -24.45 0.04 -9.80
CA PRO A 21 -23.49 -0.49 -8.86
C PRO A 21 -22.15 -0.55 -9.58
N GLU A 22 -21.20 0.27 -9.16
CA GLU A 22 -19.81 0.09 -9.56
C GLU A 22 -19.46 -1.32 -9.08
N ASP A 23 -19.27 -2.26 -10.01
CA ASP A 23 -18.76 -3.60 -9.70
C ASP A 23 -17.34 -3.42 -9.14
N VAL A 24 -17.25 -3.13 -7.85
CA VAL A 24 -15.98 -2.99 -7.14
C VAL A 24 -15.36 -4.39 -7.10
N GLU A 25 -14.35 -4.62 -7.94
CA GLU A 25 -13.62 -5.89 -7.91
C GLU A 25 -13.03 -6.12 -6.50
N GLU A 26 -13.40 -7.24 -5.87
CA GLU A 26 -12.90 -7.65 -4.57
C GLU A 26 -11.82 -8.73 -4.68
N VAL A 27 -10.98 -8.86 -3.66
CA VAL A 27 -10.01 -9.96 -3.54
C VAL A 27 -10.61 -11.14 -2.79
N ASP A 28 -10.21 -12.36 -3.16
CA ASP A 28 -10.69 -13.60 -2.52
C ASP A 28 -9.84 -14.04 -1.32
N CYS A 29 -8.64 -13.48 -1.17
CA CYS A 29 -7.66 -13.98 -0.21
C CYS A 29 -7.85 -13.46 1.23
N CYS A 30 -8.48 -12.29 1.40
CA CYS A 30 -8.75 -11.69 2.72
C CYS A 30 -9.82 -10.59 2.60
N SER A 31 -10.25 -10.02 3.72
CA SER A 31 -11.23 -8.93 3.77
C SER A 31 -10.65 -7.52 3.53
N HIS A 32 -9.38 -7.40 3.13
CA HIS A 32 -8.78 -6.10 2.82
C HIS A 32 -9.19 -5.65 1.41
N PRO A 33 -9.25 -4.32 1.16
CA PRO A 33 -9.59 -3.81 -0.16
C PRO A 33 -8.56 -4.23 -1.21
N LEU A 34 -8.98 -4.18 -2.48
CA LEU A 34 -8.11 -4.45 -3.63
C LEU A 34 -6.86 -3.54 -3.59
N GLU A 35 -7.06 -2.25 -3.30
CA GLU A 35 -6.00 -1.25 -3.10
C GLU A 35 -5.50 -1.20 -1.64
N ALA A 36 -5.02 -2.32 -1.11
CA ALA A 36 -4.43 -2.35 0.23
C ALA A 36 -3.08 -1.63 0.25
N ARG A 37 -2.93 -0.54 1.03
CA ARG A 37 -1.65 0.15 1.20
C ARG A 37 -0.69 -0.68 2.06
N TYR A 38 0.58 -0.67 1.69
CA TYR A 38 1.61 -1.22 2.56
C TYR A 38 1.74 -0.41 3.85
N ASN A 39 1.90 -1.10 4.98
CA ASN A 39 2.27 -0.45 6.23
C ASN A 39 3.57 0.35 6.06
N VAL A 40 3.60 1.54 6.67
CA VAL A 40 4.80 2.38 6.68
C VAL A 40 5.58 2.06 7.96
N PRO A 41 6.81 1.51 7.85
CA PRO A 41 7.59 1.19 9.03
C PRO A 41 8.09 2.48 9.71
N ASN A 42 8.31 2.38 11.02
CA ASN A 42 9.01 3.43 11.76
C ASN A 42 10.48 3.52 11.29
N LYS A 43 10.93 4.70 10.89
CA LYS A 43 12.33 4.91 10.48
C LYS A 43 13.24 5.02 11.69
N LEU A 44 14.51 4.65 11.49
CA LEU A 44 15.58 4.94 12.44
C LEU A 44 15.87 6.44 12.45
N CYS A 45 15.93 7.03 13.64
CA CYS A 45 16.44 8.39 13.82
C CYS A 45 17.93 8.31 14.20
N ALA A 46 18.77 9.11 13.55
CA ALA A 46 20.19 9.17 13.86
C ALA A 46 20.54 10.01 15.10
N GLY A 47 19.56 10.65 15.74
CA GLY A 47 19.75 11.47 16.93
C GLY A 47 19.77 10.70 18.26
N GLY A 48 19.49 9.40 18.26
CA GLY A 48 19.60 8.58 19.47
C GLY A 48 19.25 7.10 19.24
N ASP A 49 19.86 6.21 20.01
CA ASP A 49 19.85 4.76 19.79
C ASP A 49 18.45 4.11 19.80
N LYS A 50 17.52 4.69 20.56
CA LYS A 50 16.12 4.22 20.65
C LYS A 50 15.13 5.15 19.94
N CYS A 51 15.61 6.24 19.34
CA CYS A 51 14.74 7.22 18.70
C CYS A 51 14.23 6.67 17.36
N ARG A 52 12.91 6.78 17.15
CA ARG A 52 12.23 6.32 15.94
C ARG A 52 11.36 7.44 15.40
N ILE A 53 11.28 7.53 14.08
CA ILE A 53 10.39 8.45 13.36
C ILE A 53 9.12 7.64 13.05
N PRO A 54 7.96 7.97 13.67
CA PRO A 54 6.71 7.25 13.47
C PRO A 54 6.20 7.30 12.01
N GLN A 55 5.27 6.42 11.68
CA GLN A 55 4.47 6.54 10.45
C GLN A 55 3.75 7.90 10.39
N ASN A 56 3.64 8.45 9.18
CA ASN A 56 2.99 9.73 8.84
C ASN A 56 3.59 10.96 9.55
N SER A 57 4.71 10.81 10.25
CA SER A 57 5.40 11.92 10.91
C SER A 57 6.35 12.65 9.97
N ASP A 58 6.52 13.94 10.21
CA ASP A 58 7.50 14.75 9.51
C ASP A 58 8.91 14.47 10.06
N TYR A 59 9.90 14.48 9.16
CA TYR A 59 11.30 14.24 9.50
C TYR A 59 12.24 15.01 8.57
N MET A 60 13.50 15.11 8.96
CA MET A 60 14.56 15.71 8.16
C MET A 60 15.39 14.61 7.51
N GLY A 61 15.29 14.52 6.18
CA GLY A 61 16.08 13.60 5.37
C GLY A 61 16.95 14.35 4.37
N LEU A 62 18.00 13.69 3.87
CA LEU A 62 18.88 14.30 2.87
C LEU A 62 18.12 14.65 1.58
N ILE A 63 18.41 15.83 1.02
CA ILE A 63 17.89 16.28 -0.28
C ILE A 63 18.33 15.30 -1.37
N LYS A 64 19.62 14.97 -1.40
CA LYS A 64 20.19 13.96 -2.29
C LYS A 64 20.27 12.62 -1.54
N PRO A 65 19.52 11.58 -1.97
CA PRO A 65 19.59 10.27 -1.33
C PRO A 65 21.03 9.75 -1.34
N SER A 66 21.46 9.19 -0.21
CA SER A 66 22.77 8.55 -0.06
C SER A 66 22.57 7.22 0.67
N ARG A 67 23.35 6.20 0.30
CA ARG A 67 23.32 4.89 1.00
C ARG A 67 23.64 5.03 2.49
N ASN A 68 24.49 5.99 2.84
CA ASN A 68 24.87 6.30 4.22
C ASN A 68 24.14 7.53 4.76
N GLY A 69 23.05 7.93 4.10
CA GLY A 69 22.23 9.05 4.54
C GLY A 69 21.60 8.77 5.89
N LYS A 70 21.59 9.79 6.76
CA LYS A 70 20.97 9.73 8.07
C LYS A 70 19.66 10.50 8.03
N ASP A 71 18.59 9.90 8.54
CA ASP A 71 17.31 10.56 8.75
C ASP A 71 17.21 10.97 10.23
N TYR A 72 16.61 12.13 10.50
CA TYR A 72 16.44 12.66 11.85
C TYR A 72 14.97 13.03 12.06
N CYS A 73 14.43 12.74 13.26
CA CYS A 73 13.17 13.37 13.65
C CYS A 73 13.37 14.88 13.80
N MET A 74 12.26 15.62 13.78
CA MET A 74 12.30 17.09 13.86
C MET A 74 13.01 17.58 15.12
N GLU A 75 12.79 16.93 16.26
CA GLU A 75 13.38 17.30 17.56
C GLU A 75 14.89 17.08 17.59
N CYS A 76 15.35 15.88 17.21
CA CYS A 76 16.78 15.57 17.16
C CYS A 76 17.52 16.44 16.15
N PHE A 77 16.90 16.77 15.02
CA PHE A 77 17.51 17.66 14.04
C PHE A 77 17.64 19.11 14.54
N ALA A 78 16.68 19.58 15.35
CA ALA A 78 16.75 20.89 15.97
C ALA A 78 17.83 20.97 17.05
N ALA A 79 17.98 19.92 17.85
CA ALA A 79 18.98 19.84 18.91
C ALA A 79 20.43 19.65 18.39
N GLU A 80 20.61 19.02 17.23
CA GLU A 80 21.92 18.70 16.68
C GLU A 80 22.46 19.83 15.78
N ASP A 81 23.18 20.79 16.38
CA ASP A 81 23.68 21.96 15.66
C ASP A 81 25.15 21.85 15.19
N ARG A 82 25.95 20.95 15.80
CA ARG A 82 27.41 20.93 15.60
C ARG A 82 27.92 19.89 14.59
N ARG A 83 27.10 18.92 14.20
CA ARG A 83 27.54 17.76 13.39
C ARG A 83 26.81 17.61 12.05
N ILE A 84 25.74 18.37 11.82
CA ILE A 84 24.89 18.23 10.65
C ILE A 84 25.02 19.46 9.76
N GLN A 85 25.30 19.25 8.47
CA GLN A 85 25.18 20.30 7.46
C GLN A 85 23.70 20.51 7.11
N LYS A 86 22.98 21.32 7.91
CA LYS A 86 21.51 21.53 7.79
C LYS A 86 21.04 21.86 6.36
N LYS A 87 21.87 22.57 5.57
CA LYS A 87 21.63 22.90 4.15
C LYS A 87 21.43 21.70 3.22
N LEU A 88 21.85 20.50 3.63
CA LEU A 88 21.72 19.27 2.83
C LEU A 88 20.42 18.51 3.13
N TYR A 89 19.60 19.02 4.05
CA TYR A 89 18.40 18.35 4.52
C TYR A 89 17.14 19.10 4.09
N MET A 90 16.08 18.34 3.91
CA MET A 90 14.74 18.84 3.64
C MET A 90 13.74 18.11 4.51
N LYS A 91 12.66 18.81 4.85
CA LYS A 91 11.50 18.23 5.50
C LYS A 91 10.85 17.22 4.55
N LYS A 92 10.59 16.02 5.06
CA LYS A 92 9.91 14.91 4.38
C LYS A 92 8.87 14.34 5.33
N ARG A 93 7.94 13.55 4.81
CA ARG A 93 6.98 12.81 5.61
C ARG A 93 7.19 11.32 5.47
N ASN A 94 7.10 10.58 6.58
CA ASN A 94 7.25 9.13 6.58
C ASN A 94 5.96 8.46 6.12
N GLU A 95 5.73 8.49 4.82
CA GLU A 95 4.60 7.87 4.14
C GLU A 95 5.10 6.87 3.07
N ARG A 96 4.23 5.96 2.64
CA ARG A 96 4.49 5.03 1.55
C ARG A 96 3.25 4.95 0.66
N ASP A 97 3.42 5.34 -0.60
CA ASP A 97 2.33 5.33 -1.58
C ASP A 97 2.24 4.03 -2.38
N LYS A 98 2.93 2.98 -1.92
CA LYS A 98 2.89 1.67 -2.58
C LYS A 98 1.72 0.86 -2.05
N PHE A 99 0.98 0.30 -2.98
CA PHE A 99 -0.11 -0.64 -2.72
C PHE A 99 0.37 -2.07 -2.92
N GLU A 100 -0.27 -2.99 -2.21
CA GLU A 100 -0.08 -4.43 -2.35
C GLU A 100 -0.40 -4.85 -3.79
N LYS A 101 0.50 -5.64 -4.39
CA LYS A 101 0.29 -6.12 -5.75
C LYS A 101 -0.85 -7.14 -5.74
N VAL A 102 -1.80 -6.98 -6.64
CA VAL A 102 -2.88 -7.95 -6.86
C VAL A 102 -2.53 -8.84 -8.04
N LEU A 103 -2.78 -10.14 -7.88
CA LEU A 103 -2.54 -11.19 -8.86
C LEU A 103 -3.88 -11.77 -9.30
N ARG A 104 -4.04 -11.98 -10.61
CA ARG A 104 -5.20 -12.70 -11.16
C ARG A 104 -4.84 -14.16 -11.36
N CYS A 105 -5.63 -15.06 -10.77
CA CYS A 105 -5.42 -16.49 -10.94
C CYS A 105 -5.73 -16.90 -12.40
N SER A 106 -4.76 -17.48 -13.09
CA SER A 106 -4.92 -17.93 -14.49
C SER A 106 -6.01 -18.99 -14.69
N ARG A 107 -6.45 -19.68 -13.62
CA ARG A 107 -7.46 -20.75 -13.70
C ARG A 107 -8.87 -20.27 -13.35
N CYS A 108 -9.04 -19.60 -12.22
CA CYS A 108 -10.36 -19.20 -11.72
C CYS A 108 -10.66 -17.69 -11.88
N GLN A 109 -9.72 -16.91 -12.43
CA GLN A 109 -9.84 -15.46 -12.65
C GLN A 109 -10.03 -14.60 -11.39
N LYS A 110 -10.12 -15.22 -10.20
CA LYS A 110 -10.15 -14.59 -8.88
C LYS A 110 -8.89 -13.76 -8.61
N LEU A 111 -9.06 -12.69 -7.84
CA LEU A 111 -8.02 -11.74 -7.48
C LEU A 111 -7.44 -12.04 -6.10
N TRP A 112 -6.12 -11.97 -5.98
CA TRP A 112 -5.39 -12.31 -4.76
C TRP A 112 -4.31 -11.28 -4.49
N HIS A 113 -4.20 -10.77 -3.27
CA HIS A 113 -3.01 -10.04 -2.85
C HIS A 113 -1.78 -10.95 -2.93
N ARG A 114 -0.67 -10.42 -3.46
CA ARG A 114 0.58 -11.17 -3.66
C ARG A 114 1.09 -11.72 -2.33
N CYS A 115 1.00 -10.97 -1.24
CA CYS A 115 1.43 -11.44 0.08
C CYS A 115 0.67 -12.68 0.58
N PHE A 116 -0.60 -12.86 0.21
CA PHE A 116 -1.40 -14.05 0.55
C PHE A 116 -1.24 -15.21 -0.44
N SER A 117 -0.66 -14.96 -1.61
CA SER A 117 -0.55 -15.95 -2.68
C SER A 117 0.64 -16.92 -2.54
N LEU A 118 1.62 -16.59 -1.68
CA LEU A 118 2.95 -17.25 -1.61
C LEU A 118 3.68 -17.39 -2.96
N TYR A 119 3.22 -16.67 -3.98
CA TYR A 119 3.71 -16.80 -5.34
C TYR A 119 5.04 -16.07 -5.52
N ILE A 120 6.03 -16.82 -6.00
CA ILE A 120 7.33 -16.32 -6.44
C ILE A 120 7.26 -16.28 -7.98
N GLU A 121 7.66 -15.16 -8.59
CA GLU A 121 7.48 -14.80 -10.01
C GLU A 121 8.22 -15.72 -11.01
N ILE A 122 7.87 -17.01 -11.03
CA ILE A 122 8.52 -18.07 -11.83
C ILE A 122 7.58 -18.55 -12.96
N SER A 123 6.26 -18.36 -12.84
CA SER A 123 5.26 -18.84 -13.81
C SER A 123 3.94 -18.05 -13.74
N ASN A 124 2.88 -18.35 -14.49
CA ASN A 124 1.57 -17.72 -14.23
C ASN A 124 1.01 -18.08 -12.83
N PHE A 125 0.38 -17.12 -12.14
CA PHE A 125 -0.19 -17.35 -10.81
C PHE A 125 -1.39 -18.32 -10.85
N LYS A 126 -1.43 -19.24 -9.88
CA LYS A 126 -2.50 -20.23 -9.65
C LYS A 126 -2.75 -20.33 -8.14
N CYS A 127 -3.98 -20.14 -7.68
CA CYS A 127 -4.33 -20.18 -6.26
C CYS A 127 -4.36 -21.61 -5.69
N GLU A 128 -4.10 -21.74 -4.38
CA GLU A 128 -3.99 -23.03 -3.67
C GLU A 128 -5.32 -23.78 -3.49
N GLU A 129 -6.45 -23.08 -3.35
CA GLU A 129 -7.79 -23.71 -3.24
C GLU A 129 -8.07 -24.72 -4.37
N ARG A 130 -7.43 -24.52 -5.52
CA ARG A 130 -7.53 -25.42 -6.68
C ARG A 130 -6.31 -26.33 -6.85
N MET A 131 -5.19 -26.07 -6.18
CA MET A 131 -4.03 -26.97 -6.17
C MET A 131 -4.36 -28.24 -5.35
N GLU A 132 -5.04 -28.09 -4.21
CA GLU A 132 -5.54 -29.23 -3.42
C GLU A 132 -6.60 -30.05 -4.20
N LYS A 133 -7.53 -29.38 -4.91
CA LYS A 133 -8.52 -30.05 -5.78
C LYS A 133 -7.92 -30.69 -7.05
N ALA A 134 -6.71 -30.29 -7.45
CA ALA A 134 -6.02 -30.81 -8.62
C ALA A 134 -5.05 -31.96 -8.29
N GLY A 135 -5.04 -32.45 -7.05
CA GLY A 135 -4.20 -33.59 -6.65
C GLY A 135 -2.69 -33.30 -6.68
N ILE A 136 -2.29 -32.03 -6.63
CA ILE A 136 -0.87 -31.66 -6.58
C ILE A 136 -0.43 -31.78 -5.13
N GLU A 137 0.31 -32.84 -4.81
CA GLU A 137 0.89 -33.10 -3.49
C GLU A 137 1.68 -31.88 -2.99
N LYS A 138 1.37 -31.45 -1.76
CA LYS A 138 2.15 -30.43 -1.07
C LYS A 138 3.59 -30.93 -0.99
N VAL A 139 4.54 -30.18 -1.56
CA VAL A 139 5.96 -30.42 -1.29
C VAL A 139 6.17 -30.15 0.20
N GLN A 140 6.22 -31.22 0.99
CA GLN A 140 6.65 -31.18 2.38
C GLN A 140 8.06 -30.59 2.40
N LYS A 141 8.18 -29.33 2.84
CA LYS A 141 9.48 -28.78 3.21
C LYS A 141 9.98 -29.56 4.42
N VAL A 142 10.86 -30.52 4.17
CA VAL A 142 11.71 -31.11 5.21
C VAL A 142 12.65 -30.00 5.66
N LEU A 143 12.32 -29.34 6.77
CA LEU A 143 13.29 -28.56 7.52
C LEU A 143 13.93 -29.49 8.56
N ASP A 144 14.86 -30.31 8.11
CA ASP A 144 15.85 -30.90 9.00
C ASP A 144 16.86 -29.82 9.37
N ALA A 145 16.51 -29.00 10.38
CA ALA A 145 17.49 -28.24 11.12
C ALA A 145 18.23 -29.20 12.08
N GLY A 146 19.07 -30.05 11.49
CA GLY A 146 20.00 -30.92 12.20
C GLY A 146 21.13 -30.10 12.81
N LYS A 147 21.07 -29.94 14.13
CA LYS A 147 22.14 -29.99 15.15
C LYS A 147 23.54 -29.49 14.76
N GLY A 148 24.03 -28.55 15.56
CA GLY A 148 25.34 -27.93 15.40
C GLY A 148 26.54 -28.84 15.58
N GLN A 149 27.68 -28.32 15.15
CA GLN A 149 29.03 -28.63 15.60
C GLN A 149 29.97 -27.54 15.07
N SER A 150 30.50 -26.71 15.97
CA SER A 150 31.92 -26.38 16.13
C SER A 150 32.07 -25.45 17.33
#